data_AF-A0AAZ1XAH2-F1
#
_entry.id   AF-A0AAZ1XAH2-F1
#
_cell.length_a   1.000
_cell.length_b   1.000
_cell.length_c   1.000
_cell.angle_alpha   90.00
_cell.angle_beta   90.00
_cell.angle_gamma   90.00
#
_symmetry.space_group_name_H-M   'P 1'
#
loop_
_entity.id
_entity.type
_entity.pdbx_description
1 polymer ?
#
loop_
_entity_poly.entity_id
_entity_poly.type
_entity_poly.pdbx_seq_one_letter_code
_entity_poly.pdbx_strand_id
1 'polypeptide(L)'
;MVNLTVTGGSVILQSPVLPVMEGDDVTLLCKTKTTPSNLPAAFYKDGSLIRKQPTGHMTIQHVSRSDEGLYKCDISGHGESPSSWITVTEKPTTTASPTTTALFTFTSLSTTTAPTPGCPP
;
A
#
# COMPACT_ATOMS: atom_id res chain seq x y z
N MET A 1 -14.07 -6.68 -13.19
CA MET A 1 -13.22 -7.83 -12.80
C MET A 1 -12.17 -7.99 -13.89
N VAL A 2 -10.90 -7.74 -13.58
CA VAL A 2 -9.79 -7.78 -14.54
C VAL A 2 -9.05 -9.09 -14.25
N ASN A 3 -8.99 -9.96 -15.25
CA ASN A 3 -8.29 -11.24 -15.17
C ASN A 3 -6.93 -11.08 -15.86
N LEU A 4 -5.87 -10.81 -15.10
CA LEU A 4 -4.51 -10.73 -15.62
C LEU A 4 -3.91 -12.13 -15.68
N THR A 5 -3.91 -12.74 -16.87
CA THR A 5 -3.16 -13.95 -17.18
C THR A 5 -1.71 -13.59 -17.55
N VAL A 6 -0.73 -14.08 -16.79
CA VAL A 6 0.69 -14.00 -17.16
C VAL A 6 1.28 -15.40 -17.28
N THR A 7 1.94 -15.61 -18.40
CA THR A 7 2.59 -16.82 -18.91
C THR A 7 3.73 -17.26 -17.98
N GLY A 8 3.71 -18.52 -17.50
CA GLY A 8 4.91 -19.17 -16.95
C GLY A 8 4.70 -20.14 -15.78
N GLY A 9 3.58 -20.06 -15.06
CA GLY A 9 3.29 -20.96 -13.93
C GLY A 9 1.79 -21.23 -13.82
N SER A 10 1.41 -22.36 -13.26
CA SER A 10 -0.01 -22.70 -13.06
C SER A 10 -0.67 -21.81 -12.00
N VAL A 11 0.01 -20.80 -11.45
CA VAL A 11 -0.42 -19.99 -10.28
C VAL A 11 -0.77 -18.56 -10.68
N ILE A 12 -1.91 -18.07 -10.19
CA ILE A 12 -2.46 -16.75 -10.49
C ILE A 12 -2.81 -16.05 -9.18
N LEU A 13 -2.34 -14.82 -9.01
CA LEU A 13 -2.75 -13.93 -7.93
C LEU A 13 -3.90 -13.03 -8.40
N GLN A 14 -5.07 -13.15 -7.78
CA GLN A 14 -6.19 -12.24 -7.99
C GLN A 14 -6.10 -11.08 -6.99
N SER A 15 -5.83 -9.89 -7.51
CA SER A 15 -5.90 -8.62 -6.78
C SER A 15 -7.19 -7.85 -7.10
N PRO A 16 -7.67 -6.97 -6.20
CA PRO A 16 -8.72 -6.03 -6.53
C PRO A 16 -8.28 -5.11 -7.68
N VAL A 17 -9.26 -4.65 -8.46
CA VAL A 17 -9.03 -3.85 -9.67
C VAL A 17 -9.20 -2.36 -9.47
N LEU A 18 -9.69 -1.97 -8.29
CA LEU A 18 -9.90 -0.58 -7.91
C LEU A 18 -8.87 -0.21 -6.85
N PRO A 19 -8.47 1.08 -6.81
CA PRO A 19 -7.67 1.58 -5.70
C PRO A 19 -8.40 1.32 -4.40
N VAL A 20 -7.67 0.78 -3.44
CA VAL A 20 -8.23 0.45 -2.13
C VAL A 20 -8.21 1.71 -1.30
N MET A 21 -9.31 2.06 -0.64
CA MET A 21 -9.30 3.19 0.28
C MET A 21 -8.62 2.81 1.59
N GLU A 22 -7.91 3.76 2.19
CA GLU A 22 -7.36 3.56 3.53
C GLU A 22 -8.48 3.19 4.53
N GLY A 23 -8.22 2.15 5.32
CA GLY A 23 -9.17 1.59 6.29
C GLY A 23 -10.06 0.46 5.74
N ASP A 24 -10.07 0.21 4.42
CA ASP A 24 -10.82 -0.90 3.84
C ASP A 24 -10.09 -2.24 4.00
N ASP A 25 -10.85 -3.33 3.86
CA ASP A 25 -10.33 -4.70 3.87
C ASP A 25 -10.12 -5.22 2.45
N VAL A 26 -8.91 -5.66 2.14
CA VAL A 26 -8.56 -6.22 0.83
C VAL A 26 -8.33 -7.69 0.92
N THR A 27 -8.97 -8.45 0.04
CA THR A 27 -8.70 -9.88 -0.08
C THR A 27 -7.94 -10.18 -1.37
N LEU A 28 -6.76 -10.76 -1.20
CA LEU A 28 -5.91 -11.31 -2.25
C LEU A 28 -6.15 -12.82 -2.32
N LEU A 29 -6.33 -13.34 -3.54
CA LEU A 29 -6.64 -14.75 -3.75
C LEU A 29 -5.66 -15.38 -4.71
N CYS A 30 -4.85 -16.29 -4.18
CA CYS A 30 -3.91 -17.10 -4.94
C CYS A 30 -4.59 -18.40 -5.37
N LYS A 31 -4.61 -18.68 -6.67
CA LYS A 31 -5.21 -19.89 -7.23
C LYS A 31 -4.29 -20.57 -8.21
N THR A 32 -4.31 -21.90 -8.21
CA THR A 32 -3.73 -22.72 -9.27
C THR A 32 -4.75 -22.99 -10.38
N LYS A 33 -4.28 -23.20 -11.61
CA LYS A 33 -5.08 -23.69 -12.75
C LYS A 33 -5.46 -25.16 -12.56
N THR A 34 -4.72 -25.88 -11.73
CA THR A 34 -4.95 -27.29 -11.38
C THR A 34 -5.82 -27.39 -10.13
N THR A 35 -6.84 -28.27 -10.15
CA THR A 35 -7.63 -28.63 -8.97
C THR A 35 -6.88 -29.65 -8.11
N PRO A 36 -6.85 -29.50 -6.77
CA PRO A 36 -7.53 -28.48 -5.96
C PRO A 36 -6.82 -27.12 -5.98
N SER A 37 -7.60 -26.03 -6.00
CA SER A 37 -7.09 -24.64 -6.00
C SER A 37 -6.80 -24.08 -4.61
N ASN A 38 -7.27 -24.75 -3.56
CA ASN A 38 -7.07 -24.37 -2.16
C ASN A 38 -5.79 -25.03 -1.62
N LEU A 39 -4.65 -24.56 -2.11
CA LEU A 39 -3.35 -25.04 -1.67
C LEU A 39 -2.66 -24.02 -0.77
N PRO A 40 -1.71 -24.46 0.08
CA PRO A 40 -0.90 -23.55 0.87
C PRO A 40 -0.12 -22.60 -0.03
N ALA A 41 -0.35 -21.30 0.15
CA ALA A 41 0.31 -20.24 -0.59
C ALA A 41 1.06 -19.29 0.34
N ALA A 42 2.29 -18.95 -0.02
CA ALA A 42 3.09 -17.91 0.60
C ALA A 42 2.88 -16.59 -0.15
N PHE A 43 2.45 -15.55 0.53
CA PHE A 43 2.27 -14.21 -0.02
C PHE A 43 3.51 -13.36 0.29
N TYR A 44 3.95 -12.62 -0.72
CA TYR A 44 5.06 -11.68 -0.62
C TYR A 44 4.61 -10.29 -1.05
N LYS A 45 5.16 -9.27 -0.40
CA LYS A 45 5.02 -7.84 -0.72
C LYS A 45 6.42 -7.27 -0.90
N ASP A 46 6.68 -6.65 -2.04
CA ASP A 46 7.97 -6.04 -2.39
C ASP A 46 9.15 -7.03 -2.20
N GLY A 47 8.90 -8.32 -2.44
CA GLY A 47 9.85 -9.42 -2.26
C GLY A 47 9.95 -9.97 -0.83
N SER A 48 9.30 -9.34 0.16
CA SER A 48 9.29 -9.80 1.55
C SER A 48 8.08 -10.69 1.84
N LEU A 49 8.27 -11.79 2.57
CA LEU A 49 7.19 -12.68 2.97
C LEU A 49 6.30 -11.98 4.00
N ILE A 50 5.03 -11.75 3.66
CA ILE A 50 4.06 -11.11 4.56
C ILE A 50 3.20 -12.13 5.30
N ARG A 51 2.82 -13.23 4.64
CA ARG A 51 1.88 -14.21 5.20
C ARG A 51 1.92 -15.55 4.47
N LYS A 52 1.57 -16.63 5.15
CA LYS A 52 1.43 -17.97 4.56
C LYS A 52 0.05 -18.54 4.88
N GLN A 53 -0.81 -18.67 3.86
CA GLN A 53 -2.19 -19.09 4.06
C GLN A 53 -2.44 -20.48 3.48
N PRO A 54 -3.02 -21.42 4.25
CA PRO A 54 -3.21 -22.80 3.83
C PRO A 54 -4.24 -22.97 2.71
N THR A 55 -5.15 -21.99 2.57
CA THR A 55 -6.24 -22.01 1.60
C THR A 55 -5.97 -21.10 0.39
N GLY A 56 -4.82 -20.43 0.34
CA GLY A 56 -4.51 -19.50 -0.75
C GLY A 56 -5.31 -18.20 -0.75
N HIS A 57 -6.08 -17.89 0.30
CA HIS A 57 -6.72 -16.58 0.48
C HIS A 57 -6.03 -15.79 1.59
N MET A 58 -5.76 -14.52 1.36
CA MET A 58 -5.20 -13.60 2.34
C MET A 58 -6.04 -12.33 2.38
N THR A 59 -6.42 -11.91 3.58
CA THR A 59 -7.09 -10.62 3.80
C THR A 59 -6.16 -9.69 4.56
N ILE A 60 -5.94 -8.50 4.00
CA ILE A 60 -5.28 -7.37 4.64
C ILE A 60 -6.39 -6.54 5.26
N GLN A 61 -6.37 -6.42 6.59
CA GLN A 61 -7.35 -5.63 7.32
C GLN A 61 -6.78 -4.25 7.60
N HIS A 62 -7.64 -3.23 7.60
CA HIS A 62 -7.25 -1.84 7.82
C HIS A 62 -6.10 -1.41 6.89
N VAL A 63 -6.32 -1.52 5.58
CA VAL A 63 -5.30 -1.20 4.58
C VAL A 63 -4.81 0.24 4.76
N SER A 64 -3.50 0.43 4.75
CA SER A 64 -2.83 1.72 4.93
C SER A 64 -1.90 2.04 3.75
N ARG A 65 -1.38 3.27 3.66
CA ARG A 65 -0.35 3.62 2.66
C ARG A 65 0.91 2.75 2.75
N SER A 66 1.16 2.09 3.89
CA SER A 66 2.27 1.13 4.05
C SER A 66 2.02 -0.20 3.35
N ASP A 67 0.75 -0.53 3.10
CA ASP A 67 0.33 -1.75 2.41
C ASP A 67 0.40 -1.61 0.89
N GLU A 68 0.61 -0.40 0.35
CA GLU A 68 0.91 -0.19 -1.07
C GLU A 68 2.22 -0.88 -1.46
N GLY A 69 2.21 -1.57 -2.61
CA GLY A 69 3.41 -2.24 -3.12
C GLY A 69 3.12 -3.35 -4.12
N LEU A 70 4.17 -4.11 -4.44
CA LEU A 70 4.13 -5.19 -5.40
C LEU A 70 3.87 -6.54 -4.70
N TYR A 71 2.71 -7.14 -4.95
CA TYR A 71 2.29 -8.40 -4.33
C TYR A 71 2.49 -9.59 -5.26
N LYS A 72 2.98 -10.70 -4.72
CA LYS A 72 2.99 -12.01 -5.38
C LYS A 72 2.58 -13.12 -4.40
N CYS A 73 2.15 -14.25 -4.93
CA CYS A 73 2.05 -15.49 -4.17
C CYS A 73 2.91 -16.61 -4.79
N ASP A 74 3.40 -17.50 -3.93
CA ASP A 74 4.11 -18.74 -4.26
C ASP A 74 3.32 -19.93 -3.71
N ILE A 75 3.15 -20.96 -4.53
CA ILE A 75 2.57 -22.23 -4.08
C ILE A 75 3.65 -23.29 -4.22
N SER A 76 4.00 -23.91 -3.09
CA SER A 76 5.04 -24.93 -3.04
C SER A 76 4.72 -26.07 -4.01
N GLY A 77 5.60 -26.29 -4.98
CA GLY A 77 5.45 -27.33 -6.03
C GLY A 77 4.71 -26.88 -7.30
N HIS A 78 4.08 -25.68 -7.30
CA HIS A 78 3.42 -25.12 -8.49
C HIS A 78 4.08 -23.83 -9.00
N GLY A 79 4.95 -23.22 -8.19
CA GLY A 79 5.74 -22.04 -8.54
C GLY A 79 5.11 -20.73 -8.07
N GLU A 80 5.69 -19.65 -8.58
CA GLU A 80 5.29 -18.28 -8.23
C GLU A 80 4.29 -17.71 -9.24
N SER A 81 3.38 -16.88 -8.74
CA SER A 81 2.47 -16.07 -9.55
C SER A 81 3.15 -14.79 -10.03
N PRO A 82 2.63 -14.18 -11.11
CA PRO A 82 3.03 -12.83 -11.50
C PRO A 82 2.80 -11.83 -10.38
N SER A 83 3.68 -10.84 -10.32
CA SER A 83 3.58 -9.77 -9.34
C SER A 83 2.56 -8.72 -9.79
N SER A 84 1.68 -8.29 -8.88
CA SER A 84 0.62 -7.33 -9.11
C SER A 84 0.78 -6.12 -8.19
N TRP A 85 0.66 -4.92 -8.73
CA TRP A 85 0.76 -3.69 -7.95
C TRP A 85 -0.57 -3.38 -7.27
N ILE A 86 -0.55 -3.18 -5.95
CA ILE A 86 -1.71 -2.74 -5.17
C ILE A 86 -1.48 -1.28 -4.80
N THR A 87 -2.38 -0.40 -5.26
CA THR A 87 -2.38 1.02 -4.94
C THR A 87 -3.38 1.31 -3.83
N VAL A 88 -2.97 2.07 -2.82
CA VAL A 88 -3.84 2.51 -1.72
C VAL A 88 -4.07 4.01 -1.84
N THR A 89 -5.34 4.40 -1.92
CA THR A 89 -5.78 5.79 -1.97
C THR A 89 -6.20 6.25 -0.58
N GLU A 90 -5.66 7.38 -0.11
CA GLU A 90 -6.17 7.97 1.11
C GLU A 90 -7.62 8.42 0.91
N LYS A 91 -8.46 8.13 1.89
CA LYS A 91 -9.78 8.76 1.94
C LYS A 91 -9.57 10.27 2.16
N PRO A 92 -10.22 11.16 1.39
CA PRO A 92 -10.17 12.58 1.70
C PRO A 92 -10.82 12.81 3.07
N THR A 93 -9.99 12.92 4.09
CA THR A 93 -10.42 13.20 5.46
C THR A 93 -10.71 14.69 5.54
N THR A 94 -11.96 15.09 5.26
CA THR A 94 -12.49 16.38 5.73
C THR A 94 -12.63 16.29 7.25
N THR A 95 -11.53 16.42 7.98
CA THR A 95 -11.53 16.65 9.42
C THR A 95 -10.27 17.42 9.75
N ALA A 96 -10.47 18.72 10.01
CA ALA A 96 -9.56 19.46 10.85
C ALA A 96 -9.35 18.67 12.14
N SER A 97 -8.14 18.20 12.38
CA SER A 97 -7.67 17.98 13.74
C SER A 97 -6.22 18.45 13.83
N PRO A 98 -5.96 19.40 14.74
CA PRO A 98 -4.61 19.88 15.00
C PRO A 98 -3.87 18.84 15.85
N THR A 99 -2.54 18.99 15.90
CA THR A 99 -1.62 18.39 16.89
C THR A 99 -0.89 17.13 16.42
N THR A 100 0.21 17.34 15.67
CA THR A 100 1.49 16.88 16.20
C THR A 100 2.37 18.12 16.34
N THR A 101 2.43 18.62 17.57
CA THR A 101 3.39 19.59 18.06
C THR A 101 4.79 19.03 17.86
N ALA A 102 5.37 19.23 16.68
CA ALA A 102 6.81 19.25 16.56
C ALA A 102 7.28 20.54 17.23
N LEU A 103 7.86 20.36 18.41
CA LEU A 103 8.45 21.38 19.26
C LEU A 103 9.69 21.97 18.54
N PHE A 104 9.47 22.76 17.49
CA PHE A 104 10.51 23.60 16.92
C PHE A 104 10.58 24.88 17.77
N THR A 105 11.34 24.79 18.85
CA THR A 105 11.88 25.95 19.54
C THR A 105 12.82 26.69 18.59
N PHE A 106 12.29 27.61 17.79
CA PHE A 106 13.09 28.68 17.22
C PHE A 106 13.07 29.83 18.22
N THR A 107 14.05 29.82 19.10
CA THR A 107 14.40 30.93 19.97
C THR A 107 14.76 32.17 19.15
N SER A 108 14.04 33.29 19.41
CA SER A 108 14.46 34.71 19.30
C SER A 108 14.85 35.27 17.91
N LEU A 109 14.53 36.50 17.49
CA LEU A 109 14.03 37.71 18.17
C LEU A 109 13.43 38.68 17.11
N SER A 110 12.23 39.20 17.38
CA SER A 110 11.77 40.59 17.25
C SER A 110 11.89 41.44 15.95
N THR A 111 10.72 41.61 15.31
CA THR A 111 10.03 42.89 14.96
C THR A 111 10.65 43.98 14.07
N THR A 112 10.01 44.12 12.89
CA THR A 112 9.31 45.31 12.36
C THR A 112 9.71 46.70 12.88
N THR A 113 10.12 47.61 11.98
CA THR A 113 9.39 48.85 11.59
C THR A 113 10.27 49.78 10.75
N ALA A 114 9.66 50.39 9.72
CA ALA A 114 10.23 51.50 8.94
C ALA A 114 10.45 52.75 9.81
N PRO A 115 11.40 53.63 9.42
CA PRO A 115 10.96 54.88 8.81
C PRO A 115 11.87 55.39 7.67
N THR A 116 11.29 55.97 6.61
CA THR A 116 11.90 57.04 5.78
C THR A 116 12.28 58.25 6.66
N PRO A 117 13.17 59.21 6.30
CA PRO A 117 13.59 59.65 4.95
C PRO A 117 15.10 60.02 4.80
N GLY A 118 15.57 60.31 3.56
CA GLY A 118 16.74 61.18 3.35
C GLY A 118 17.59 60.97 2.07
N CYS A 119 17.30 61.73 1.01
CA CYS A 119 18.35 62.37 0.17
C CYS A 119 19.08 63.44 1.03
N PRO A 120 20.31 63.97 0.77
CA PRO A 120 21.04 64.24 -0.50
C PRO A 120 22.60 64.07 -0.33
N PRO A 121 23.52 64.84 -0.99
CA PRO A 121 23.54 65.47 -2.32
C PRO A 121 24.41 64.76 -3.37
#